data_AF-A0A2G8L9G1-F1
#
_entry.id   AF-A0A2G8L9G1-F1
#
_cell.length_a   1.000
_cell.length_b   1.000
_cell.length_c   1.000
_cell.angle_alpha   90.00
_cell.angle_beta   90.00
_cell.angle_gamma   90.00
#
_symmetry.space_group_name_H-M   'P 1'
#
loop_
_entity.id
_entity.type
_entity.pdbx_description
1 polymer ?
#
loop_
_entity_poly.entity_id
_entity_poly.type
_entity_poly.pdbx_seq_one_letter_code
_entity_poly.pdbx_strand_id
1 'polypeptide(L)'
;MATQSGLLAKAAAVSAIEQSAGYTSLHSDGTSRQNQGMRKKYVNFLVSTDSGVVATAIQDHHSADAQAQLEGTKTMFAELKQVLNIPDATECQKRTNDLIIKNKNLMQDRSSVMNNFAGRYEQWRRSLLPAVVENWVNLSRETKNVLTTVNDAYCLAHPILSFQEVADKAVNEWERIETDGRKIDRETITM
;
A
#
# COMPACT_ATOMS: atom_id res chain seq x y z
N MET A 1 6.01 20.65 -3.16
CA MET A 1 4.88 21.18 -3.98
C MET A 1 4.11 20.01 -4.53
N ALA A 2 2.84 19.85 -4.16
CA ALA A 2 1.98 18.89 -4.84
C ALA A 2 1.75 19.38 -6.28
N THR A 3 1.98 18.53 -7.27
CA THR A 3 1.60 18.83 -8.64
C THR A 3 0.08 18.86 -8.74
N GLN A 4 -0.48 19.64 -9.68
CA GLN A 4 -1.93 19.70 -9.92
C GLN A 4 -2.51 18.29 -10.16
N SER A 5 -1.74 17.41 -10.82
CA SER A 5 -2.08 15.99 -11.01
C SER A 5 -2.16 15.20 -9.70
N GLY A 6 -1.28 15.46 -8.72
CA GLY A 6 -1.29 14.79 -7.42
C GLY A 6 -2.49 15.19 -6.57
N LEU A 7 -2.92 16.46 -6.63
CA LEU A 7 -4.13 16.91 -5.94
C LEU A 7 -5.40 16.27 -6.51
N LEU A 8 -5.50 16.19 -7.84
CA LEU A 8 -6.64 15.54 -8.52
C LEU A 8 -6.71 14.04 -8.19
N ALA A 9 -5.57 13.35 -8.18
CA ALA A 9 -5.51 11.94 -7.79
C ALA A 9 -6.02 11.72 -6.34
N LYS A 10 -5.61 12.58 -5.41
CA LYS A 10 -6.07 12.55 -4.01
C LYS A 10 -7.56 12.85 -3.89
N ALA A 11 -8.08 13.84 -4.62
CA ALA A 11 -9.50 14.16 -4.63
C ALA A 11 -10.34 13.00 -5.19
N ALA A 12 -9.88 12.38 -6.28
CA ALA A 12 -10.51 11.18 -6.83
C ALA A 12 -10.50 10.03 -5.83
N ALA A 13 -9.40 9.83 -5.09
CA ALA A 13 -9.30 8.80 -4.07
C ALA A 13 -10.26 9.04 -2.90
N VAL A 14 -10.34 10.26 -2.37
CA VAL A 14 -11.32 10.62 -1.34
C VAL A 14 -12.74 10.35 -1.82
N SER A 15 -13.09 10.84 -3.02
CA SER A 15 -14.42 10.64 -3.60
C SER A 15 -14.77 9.16 -3.75
N ALA A 16 -13.83 8.35 -4.25
CA ALA A 16 -14.05 6.92 -4.44
C ALA A 16 -14.24 6.19 -3.10
N ILE A 17 -13.40 6.48 -2.10
CA ILE A 17 -13.54 5.89 -0.76
C ILE A 17 -14.89 6.25 -0.17
N GLU A 18 -15.29 7.52 -0.22
CA GLU A 18 -16.56 7.98 0.37
C GLU A 18 -17.76 7.32 -0.31
N GLN A 19 -17.75 7.21 -1.64
CA GLN A 19 -18.86 6.65 -2.43
C GLN A 19 -18.94 5.12 -2.38
N SER A 20 -17.87 4.41 -2.01
CA SER A 20 -17.87 2.95 -1.91
C SER A 20 -18.99 2.45 -0.98
N ALA A 21 -19.77 1.47 -1.43
CA ALA A 21 -20.83 0.89 -0.60
C ALA A 21 -20.29 0.07 0.59
N GLY A 22 -19.05 -0.42 0.48
CA GLY A 22 -18.41 -1.28 1.47
C GLY A 22 -17.00 -0.83 1.87
N TYR A 23 -16.27 -1.75 2.48
CA TYR A 23 -14.85 -1.57 2.78
C TYR A 23 -14.01 -1.52 1.51
N THR A 24 -12.98 -0.68 1.53
CA THR A 24 -12.02 -0.52 0.45
C THR A 24 -10.75 -1.32 0.74
N SER A 25 -9.97 -1.55 -0.31
CA SER A 25 -8.68 -2.23 -0.23
C SER A 25 -7.56 -1.26 -0.49
N LEU A 26 -6.60 -1.16 0.44
CA LEU A 26 -5.38 -0.39 0.26
C LEU A 26 -4.30 -1.28 -0.35
N HIS A 27 -3.66 -0.77 -1.38
CA HIS A 27 -2.51 -1.39 -2.04
C HIS A 27 -1.32 -0.46 -1.88
N SER A 28 -0.15 -1.05 -1.82
CA SER A 28 1.09 -0.31 -1.92
C SER A 28 2.06 -1.05 -2.83
N ASP A 29 2.59 -0.33 -3.81
CA ASP A 29 3.63 -0.86 -4.69
C ASP A 29 4.85 0.07 -4.64
N GLY A 30 6.02 -0.55 -4.49
CA GLY A 30 7.30 0.13 -4.32
C GLY A 30 8.10 0.07 -5.61
N THR A 31 8.64 1.20 -6.04
CA THR A 31 9.59 1.25 -7.16
C THR A 31 10.85 2.01 -6.77
N SER A 32 11.94 1.79 -7.49
CA SER A 32 13.16 2.58 -7.32
C SER A 32 13.65 3.09 -8.65
N ARG A 33 14.04 4.37 -8.70
CA ARG A 33 14.72 4.95 -9.86
C ARG A 33 16.14 5.34 -9.47
N GLN A 34 17.08 5.04 -10.35
CA GLN A 34 18.44 5.54 -10.24
C GLN A 34 18.54 6.82 -11.05
N ASN A 35 18.93 7.92 -10.40
CA ASN A 35 19.16 9.19 -11.07
C ASN A 35 20.48 9.76 -10.58
N GLN A 36 21.42 10.02 -11.50
CA GLN A 36 22.74 10.60 -11.22
C GLN A 36 23.50 9.91 -10.07
N GLY A 37 23.50 8.57 -10.03
CA GLY A 37 24.22 7.81 -9.01
C GLY A 37 23.49 7.66 -7.66
N MET A 38 22.35 8.32 -7.45
CA MET A 38 21.50 8.12 -6.27
C MET A 38 20.32 7.21 -6.60
N ARG A 39 20.11 6.15 -5.79
CA ARG A 39 18.92 5.30 -5.86
C ARG A 39 17.84 5.90 -4.98
N LYS A 40 16.77 6.42 -5.59
CA LYS A 40 15.60 6.93 -4.89
C LYS A 40 14.48 5.90 -4.96
N LYS A 41 13.86 5.63 -3.81
CA LYS A 41 12.73 4.72 -3.67
C LYS A 41 11.44 5.53 -3.58
N TYR A 42 10.40 4.99 -4.17
CA TYR A 42 9.07 5.57 -4.23
C TYR A 42 8.05 4.51 -3.85
N VAL A 43 6.95 4.92 -3.26
CA VAL A 43 5.78 4.09 -3.02
C VAL A 43 4.58 4.74 -3.69
N ASN A 44 3.80 3.94 -4.39
CA ASN A 44 2.50 4.35 -4.88
C ASN A 44 1.43 3.64 -4.05
N PHE A 45 0.49 4.42 -3.53
CA PHE A 45 -0.67 3.87 -2.85
C PHE A 45 -1.86 3.88 -3.80
N LEU A 46 -2.57 2.77 -3.84
CA LEU A 46 -3.80 2.61 -4.61
C LEU A 46 -4.92 2.21 -3.66
N VAL A 47 -6.13 2.61 -3.99
CA VAL A 47 -7.33 2.18 -3.27
C VAL A 47 -8.27 1.53 -4.26
N SER A 48 -8.66 0.29 -3.99
CA SER A 48 -9.73 -0.37 -4.71
C SER A 48 -11.05 -0.20 -3.99
N THR A 49 -12.06 0.16 -4.78
CA THR A 49 -13.47 0.29 -4.41
C THR A 49 -14.31 -0.66 -5.27
N ASP A 50 -15.62 -0.66 -5.04
CA ASP A 50 -16.60 -1.29 -5.92
C ASP A 50 -16.62 -0.69 -7.34
N SER A 51 -16.26 0.58 -7.49
CA SER A 51 -16.23 1.31 -8.75
C SER A 51 -14.90 1.24 -9.53
N GLY A 52 -13.83 0.72 -8.91
CA GLY A 52 -12.54 0.53 -9.59
C GLY A 52 -11.34 0.79 -8.68
N VAL A 53 -10.20 1.11 -9.30
CA VAL A 53 -8.93 1.36 -8.60
C VAL A 53 -8.48 2.79 -8.86
N VAL A 54 -8.13 3.51 -7.80
CA VAL A 54 -7.68 4.90 -7.86
C VAL A 54 -6.33 5.05 -7.17
N ALA A 55 -5.41 5.79 -7.77
CA ALA A 55 -4.12 6.11 -7.16
C ALA A 55 -4.25 7.36 -6.27
N THR A 56 -3.60 7.36 -5.10
CA THR A 56 -3.57 8.51 -4.19
C THR A 56 -2.37 9.44 -4.43
N ALA A 57 -1.51 9.11 -5.40
CA ALA A 57 -0.22 9.69 -5.77
C ALA A 57 1.03 8.92 -5.29
N ILE A 58 2.16 9.20 -5.96
CA ILE A 58 3.48 8.63 -5.69
C ILE A 58 4.17 9.46 -4.60
N GLN A 59 4.72 8.79 -3.60
CA GLN A 59 5.46 9.39 -2.50
C GLN A 59 6.89 8.88 -2.46
N ASP A 60 7.79 9.70 -1.91
CA ASP A 60 9.15 9.27 -1.60
C ASP A 60 9.13 8.25 -0.45
N HIS A 61 9.89 7.17 -0.59
CA HIS A 61 9.92 6.09 0.40
C HIS A 61 11.35 5.86 0.89
N HIS A 62 11.68 6.38 2.07
CA HIS A 62 13.08 6.42 2.55
C HIS A 62 13.62 5.06 3.02
N SER A 63 12.75 4.14 3.43
CA SER A 63 13.10 2.78 3.88
C SER A 63 12.00 1.81 3.46
N ALA A 64 12.35 0.54 3.24
CA ALA A 64 11.42 -0.51 2.83
C ALA A 64 11.09 -1.45 4.01
N ASP A 65 10.99 -0.90 5.22
CA ASP A 65 10.59 -1.64 6.42
C ASP A 65 9.12 -1.39 6.79
N ALA A 66 8.58 -2.23 7.67
CA ALA A 66 7.16 -2.21 8.03
C ALA A 66 6.74 -0.90 8.72
N GLN A 67 7.66 -0.24 9.44
CA GLN A 67 7.38 1.03 10.10
C GLN A 67 7.34 2.16 9.09
N ALA A 68 8.29 2.20 8.17
CA ALA A 68 8.31 3.17 7.08
C ALA A 68 7.05 3.05 6.20
N GLN A 69 6.57 1.83 5.95
CA GLN A 69 5.32 1.61 5.21
C GLN A 69 4.09 2.15 5.95
N LEU A 70 4.04 1.97 7.27
CA LEU A 70 2.99 2.55 8.11
C LEU A 70 3.03 4.08 8.10
N GLU A 71 4.20 4.69 8.28
CA GLU A 71 4.34 6.15 8.27
C GLU A 71 4.05 6.75 6.89
N GLY A 72 4.41 6.07 5.81
CA GLY A 72 3.98 6.42 4.45
C GLY A 72 2.45 6.39 4.32
N THR A 73 1.81 5.34 4.82
CA THR A 73 0.34 5.22 4.81
C THR A 73 -0.33 6.34 5.63
N LYS A 74 0.19 6.65 6.82
CA LYS A 74 -0.28 7.77 7.65
C LYS A 74 -0.12 9.10 6.93
N THR A 75 1.02 9.31 6.27
CA THR A 75 1.30 10.50 5.49
C THR A 75 0.30 10.63 4.34
N MET A 76 0.05 9.55 3.60
CA MET A 76 -0.98 9.51 2.55
C MET A 76 -2.35 9.95 3.08
N PHE A 77 -2.84 9.40 4.19
CA PHE A 77 -4.12 9.84 4.77
C PHE A 77 -4.10 11.29 5.29
N ALA A 78 -2.96 11.76 5.83
CA ALA A 78 -2.80 13.15 6.21
C ALA A 78 -2.85 14.09 4.99
N GLU A 79 -2.37 13.65 3.82
CA GLU A 79 -2.53 14.38 2.56
C GLU A 79 -3.97 14.33 2.05
N LEU A 80 -4.67 13.20 2.17
CA LEU A 80 -6.11 13.11 1.83
C LEU A 80 -6.95 14.05 2.70
N LYS A 81 -6.62 14.16 4.00
CA LYS A 81 -7.24 15.09 4.93
C LYS A 81 -7.19 16.54 4.44
N GLN A 82 -6.09 16.96 3.81
CA GLN A 82 -5.95 18.31 3.27
C GLN A 82 -6.93 18.58 2.12
N VAL A 83 -7.35 17.53 1.39
CA VAL A 83 -8.27 17.65 0.25
C VAL A 83 -9.73 17.72 0.68
N LEU A 84 -10.07 17.19 1.87
CA LEU A 84 -11.43 17.29 2.40
C LEU A 84 -11.91 18.74 2.59
N ASN A 85 -10.99 19.68 2.80
CA ASN A 85 -11.28 21.11 2.94
C ASN A 85 -12.42 21.43 3.93
N ILE A 86 -12.48 20.68 5.05
CA ILE A 86 -13.49 20.86 6.11
C ILE A 86 -12.95 21.88 7.13
N PRO A 87 -13.62 23.03 7.35
CA PRO A 87 -13.14 24.06 8.27
C PRO A 87 -13.15 23.64 9.74
N ASP A 88 -14.12 22.81 10.15
CA ASP A 88 -14.21 22.30 11.52
C ASP A 88 -13.19 21.18 11.74
N ALA A 89 -12.27 21.39 12.68
CA ALA A 89 -11.16 20.47 12.92
C ALA A 89 -11.63 19.10 13.45
N THR A 90 -12.72 19.07 14.24
CA THR A 90 -13.25 17.85 14.84
C THR A 90 -13.91 16.98 13.76
N GLU A 91 -14.75 17.58 12.93
CA GLU A 91 -15.42 16.92 11.80
C GLU A 91 -14.40 16.47 10.75
N CYS A 92 -13.41 17.31 10.45
CA CYS A 92 -12.31 16.95 9.55
C CYS A 92 -11.55 15.72 10.06
N GLN A 93 -11.28 15.65 11.37
CA GLN A 93 -10.61 14.50 11.97
C GLN A 93 -11.50 13.26 11.96
N LYS A 94 -12.80 13.39 12.25
CA LYS A 94 -13.76 12.30 12.20
C LYS A 94 -13.85 11.70 10.79
N ARG A 95 -14.07 12.53 9.77
CA ARG A 95 -14.09 12.13 8.35
C ARG A 95 -12.78 11.47 7.93
N THR A 96 -11.63 12.00 8.37
CA THR A 96 -10.33 11.37 8.10
C THR A 96 -10.22 9.98 8.72
N ASN A 97 -10.67 9.82 9.97
CA ASN A 97 -10.71 8.51 10.62
C ASN A 97 -11.66 7.56 9.91
N ASP A 98 -12.81 8.03 9.42
CA ASP A 98 -13.75 7.23 8.62
C ASP A 98 -13.08 6.69 7.35
N LEU A 99 -12.32 7.53 6.63
CA LEU A 99 -11.55 7.10 5.46
C LEU A 99 -10.56 5.97 5.80
N ILE A 100 -9.85 6.09 6.93
CA ILE A 100 -8.88 5.09 7.39
C ILE A 100 -9.59 3.79 7.77
N ILE A 101 -10.67 3.87 8.55
CA ILE A 101 -11.42 2.70 9.00
C ILE A 101 -12.09 1.97 7.83
N LYS A 102 -12.54 2.70 6.80
CA LYS A 102 -13.15 2.11 5.60
C LYS A 102 -12.14 1.27 4.79
N ASN A 103 -10.84 1.59 4.88
CA ASN A 103 -9.76 0.75 4.36
C ASN A 103 -9.48 -0.44 5.29
N LYS A 104 -10.38 -1.43 5.27
CA LYS A 104 -10.25 -2.65 6.09
C LYS A 104 -9.40 -3.72 5.43
N ASN A 105 -9.30 -3.71 4.10
CA ASN A 105 -8.56 -4.72 3.36
C ASN A 105 -7.18 -4.16 2.97
N LEU A 106 -6.16 -5.01 3.03
CA LEU A 106 -4.84 -4.75 2.48
C LEU A 106 -4.60 -5.72 1.33
N MET A 107 -4.00 -5.23 0.26
CA MET A 107 -3.45 -6.05 -0.80
C MET A 107 -1.94 -5.89 -0.82
N GLN A 108 -1.22 -6.96 -0.52
CA GLN A 108 0.23 -6.94 -0.36
C GLN A 108 0.92 -8.15 -0.99
N ASP A 109 2.23 -8.06 -1.10
CA ASP A 109 3.08 -9.22 -1.36
C ASP A 109 3.22 -10.08 -0.08
N ARG A 110 3.79 -11.28 -0.22
CA ARG A 110 4.00 -12.21 0.90
C ARG A 110 5.30 -11.95 1.68
N SER A 111 5.90 -10.77 1.53
CA SER A 111 7.14 -10.48 2.26
C SER A 111 6.88 -10.40 3.77
N SER A 112 7.89 -10.78 4.55
CA SER A 112 7.84 -10.67 6.02
C SER A 112 7.65 -9.23 6.48
N VAL A 113 8.12 -8.26 5.69
CA VAL A 113 7.92 -6.82 5.92
C VAL A 113 6.44 -6.47 5.85
N MET A 114 5.76 -6.92 4.79
CA MET A 114 4.35 -6.61 4.57
C MET A 114 3.44 -7.27 5.61
N ASN A 115 3.75 -8.51 6.02
CA ASN A 115 3.05 -9.15 7.16
C ASN A 115 3.17 -8.32 8.45
N ASN A 116 4.37 -7.81 8.75
CA ASN A 116 4.58 -6.94 9.91
C ASN A 116 3.86 -5.59 9.77
N PHE A 117 3.79 -5.04 8.55
CA PHE A 117 3.03 -3.83 8.26
C PHE A 117 1.53 -4.05 8.53
N ALA A 118 0.94 -5.14 8.05
CA ALA A 118 -0.48 -5.44 8.27
C ALA A 118 -0.85 -5.47 9.76
N GLY A 119 -0.03 -6.12 10.59
CA GLY A 119 -0.23 -6.13 12.04
C GLY A 119 -0.17 -4.73 12.67
N ARG A 120 0.78 -3.89 12.23
CA ARG A 120 0.88 -2.49 12.69
C ARG A 120 -0.28 -1.64 12.22
N TYR A 121 -0.73 -1.82 10.98
CA TYR A 121 -1.88 -1.13 10.41
C TYR A 121 -3.17 -1.51 11.14
N GLU A 122 -3.35 -2.78 11.48
CA GLU A 122 -4.48 -3.23 12.31
C GLU A 122 -4.50 -2.55 13.68
N GLN A 123 -3.35 -2.47 14.36
CA GLN A 123 -3.23 -1.79 15.65
C GLN A 123 -3.57 -0.31 15.54
N TRP A 124 -3.12 0.35 14.47
CA TRP A 124 -3.46 1.74 14.20
C TRP A 124 -4.96 1.92 13.93
N ARG A 125 -5.59 1.09 13.09
CA ARG A 125 -7.05 1.13 12.89
C ARG A 125 -7.81 0.90 14.21
N ARG A 126 -7.37 -0.06 15.02
CA ARG A 126 -7.97 -0.36 16.32
C ARG A 126 -8.01 0.85 17.25
N SER A 127 -6.99 1.71 17.24
CA SER A 127 -6.97 2.91 18.08
C SER A 127 -7.92 4.01 17.59
N LEU A 128 -8.33 3.99 16.32
CA LEU A 128 -9.24 4.99 15.73
C LEU A 128 -10.72 4.61 15.83
N LEU A 129 -11.03 3.31 15.87
CA LEU A 129 -12.42 2.81 15.91
C LEU A 129 -13.30 3.42 17.01
N PRO A 130 -12.84 3.65 18.26
CA PRO A 130 -13.68 4.24 19.31
C PRO A 130 -14.20 5.64 18.98
N ALA A 131 -13.51 6.39 18.11
CA ALA A 131 -13.91 7.74 17.71
C ALA A 131 -14.86 7.77 16.50
N VAL A 132 -14.97 6.66 15.78
CA VAL A 132 -15.72 6.54 14.52
C VAL A 132 -16.98 5.71 14.70
N VAL A 133 -16.87 4.59 15.41
CA VAL A 133 -17.96 3.63 15.56
C VAL A 133 -18.86 4.07 16.70
N GLU A 134 -20.11 4.34 16.37
CA GLU A 134 -21.13 4.67 17.35
C GLU A 134 -21.29 3.55 18.38
N ASN A 135 -21.48 3.94 19.64
CA ASN A 135 -21.70 3.01 20.75
C ASN A 135 -20.58 1.95 20.93
N TRP A 136 -19.35 2.26 20.50
CA TRP A 136 -18.22 1.33 20.55
C TRP A 136 -18.06 0.61 21.89
N VAL A 137 -18.22 1.33 23.02
CA VAL A 137 -18.06 0.79 24.37
C VAL A 137 -18.98 -0.40 24.62
N ASN A 138 -20.23 -0.34 24.15
CA ASN A 138 -21.25 -1.36 24.41
C ASN A 138 -21.29 -2.49 23.36
N LEU A 139 -20.49 -2.40 22.29
CA LEU A 139 -20.38 -3.50 21.34
C LEU A 139 -19.79 -4.75 21.99
N SER A 140 -20.27 -5.91 21.54
CA SER A 140 -19.75 -7.21 21.98
C SER A 140 -18.27 -7.34 21.60
N ARG A 141 -17.56 -8.22 22.33
CA ARG A 141 -16.16 -8.54 22.02
C ARG A 141 -16.01 -9.08 20.60
N GLU A 142 -16.96 -9.88 20.15
CA GLU A 142 -16.97 -10.45 18.80
C GLU A 142 -17.09 -9.37 17.73
N THR A 143 -18.05 -8.45 17.87
CA THR A 143 -18.23 -7.34 16.93
C THR A 143 -16.99 -6.44 16.90
N LYS A 144 -16.42 -6.12 18.07
CA LYS A 144 -15.17 -5.35 18.15
C LYS A 144 -14.04 -6.06 17.41
N ASN A 145 -13.87 -7.37 17.62
CA ASN A 145 -12.85 -8.15 16.92
C ASN A 145 -13.05 -8.06 15.40
N VAL A 146 -14.26 -8.32 14.90
CA VAL A 146 -14.58 -8.25 13.46
C VAL A 146 -14.28 -6.87 12.87
N LEU A 147 -14.60 -5.79 13.58
CA LEU A 147 -14.33 -4.42 13.12
C LEU A 147 -12.83 -4.09 13.14
N THR A 148 -12.09 -4.62 14.11
CA THR A 148 -10.64 -4.42 14.22
C THR A 148 -9.86 -5.17 13.17
N THR A 149 -10.25 -6.42 12.86
CA THR A 149 -9.46 -7.29 11.98
C THR A 149 -9.28 -6.67 10.60
N VAL A 150 -8.02 -6.62 10.17
CA VAL A 150 -7.66 -6.26 8.80
C VAL A 150 -7.69 -7.51 7.95
N ASN A 151 -8.34 -7.43 6.78
CA ASN A 151 -8.32 -8.52 5.82
C ASN A 151 -7.06 -8.40 4.97
N ASP A 152 -6.18 -9.38 5.05
CA ASP A 152 -4.96 -9.44 4.25
C ASP A 152 -5.20 -10.31 3.01
N ALA A 153 -5.07 -9.71 1.83
CA ALA A 153 -5.17 -10.39 0.54
C ALA A 153 -3.83 -10.34 -0.19
N TYR A 154 -3.46 -11.47 -0.80
CA TYR A 154 -2.22 -11.56 -1.56
C TYR A 154 -2.43 -11.18 -3.02
N CYS A 155 -1.60 -10.27 -3.52
CA CYS A 155 -1.55 -9.98 -4.95
C CYS A 155 -0.87 -11.14 -5.69
N LEU A 156 -1.66 -11.93 -6.43
CA LEU A 156 -1.17 -13.07 -7.20
C LEU A 156 -0.35 -12.68 -8.44
N ALA A 157 -0.33 -11.39 -8.81
CA ALA A 157 0.52 -10.90 -9.89
C ALA A 157 2.00 -10.87 -9.49
N HIS A 158 2.33 -10.57 -8.22
CA HIS A 158 3.73 -10.49 -7.78
C HIS A 158 4.52 -11.79 -8.01
N PRO A 159 4.00 -12.99 -7.67
CA PRO A 159 4.67 -14.24 -8.02
C PRO A 159 4.94 -14.39 -9.53
N ILE A 160 3.98 -14.05 -10.38
CA ILE A 160 4.10 -14.17 -11.84
C ILE A 160 5.20 -13.22 -12.36
N LEU A 161 5.21 -11.98 -11.88
CA LEU A 161 6.23 -11.00 -12.24
C LEU A 161 7.63 -11.44 -11.79
N SER A 162 7.75 -12.01 -10.58
CA SER A 162 9.02 -12.58 -10.12
C SER A 162 9.48 -13.76 -10.97
N PHE A 163 8.56 -14.64 -11.39
CA PHE A 163 8.91 -15.73 -12.31
C PHE A 163 9.40 -15.21 -13.66
N GLN A 164 8.74 -14.21 -14.22
CA GLN A 164 9.16 -13.59 -15.48
C GLN A 164 10.57 -13.01 -15.36
N GLU A 165 10.87 -12.25 -14.30
CA GLU A 165 12.19 -11.64 -14.12
C GLU A 165 13.32 -12.69 -14.03
N VAL A 166 13.06 -13.82 -13.34
CA VAL A 166 14.03 -14.91 -13.25
C VAL A 166 14.17 -15.65 -14.57
N ALA A 167 13.07 -15.90 -15.28
CA ALA A 167 13.08 -16.54 -16.60
C ALA A 167 13.85 -15.69 -17.61
N ASP A 168 13.61 -14.39 -17.66
CA ASP A 168 14.33 -13.47 -18.56
C ASP A 168 15.84 -13.47 -18.27
N LYS A 169 16.25 -13.45 -17.00
CA LYS A 169 17.67 -13.56 -16.63
C LYS A 169 18.28 -14.89 -17.05
N ALA A 170 17.57 -15.99 -16.84
CA ALA A 170 18.03 -17.33 -17.22
C ALA A 170 18.19 -17.48 -18.74
N VAL A 171 17.22 -16.97 -19.52
CA VAL A 171 17.29 -16.98 -20.98
C VAL A 171 18.45 -16.12 -21.48
N ASN A 172 18.60 -14.89 -20.98
CA ASN A 172 19.71 -14.01 -21.35
C ASN A 172 21.09 -14.63 -21.04
N GLU A 173 21.23 -15.29 -19.89
CA GLU A 173 22.47 -15.97 -19.54
C GLU A 173 22.73 -17.18 -20.45
N TRP A 174 21.70 -17.97 -20.76
CA TRP A 174 21.81 -19.07 -21.73
C TRP A 174 22.22 -18.58 -23.13
N GLU A 175 21.59 -17.53 -23.64
CA GLU A 175 21.96 -16.93 -24.95
C GLU A 175 23.41 -16.43 -24.96
N ARG A 176 23.86 -15.83 -23.85
CA ARG A 176 25.25 -15.39 -23.68
C ARG A 176 26.23 -16.56 -23.71
N ILE A 177 25.89 -17.68 -23.06
CA ILE A 177 26.69 -18.90 -23.04
C ILE A 177 26.82 -19.50 -24.45
N GLU A 178 25.72 -19.62 -25.18
CA GLU A 178 25.71 -20.13 -26.56
C GLU A 178 26.49 -19.21 -27.51
N THR A 179 26.41 -17.90 -27.32
CA THR A 179 27.09 -16.91 -28.17
C THR A 179 28.59 -16.79 -27.87
N ASP A 180 28.99 -16.76 -26.59
CA ASP A 180 30.39 -16.60 -26.17
C ASP A 180 31.17 -17.92 -26.10
N GLY A 181 30.50 -19.07 -26.23
CA GLY A 181 31.12 -20.41 -26.14
C GLY A 181 31.67 -20.77 -24.75
N ARG A 182 31.24 -20.06 -23.69
CA ARG A 182 31.71 -20.32 -22.31
C ARG A 182 31.01 -21.55 -21.74
N LYS A 183 31.77 -22.50 -21.18
CA LYS A 183 31.19 -23.62 -20.42
C LYS A 183 30.66 -23.12 -19.08
N ILE A 184 29.44 -23.54 -18.72
CA ILE A 184 28.85 -23.28 -17.40
C ILE A 184 29.64 -24.08 -16.36
N ASP A 185 30.33 -23.39 -15.46
CA ASP A 185 30.89 -24.03 -14.27
C ASP A 185 29.85 -23.97 -13.14
N ARG A 186 29.67 -25.10 -12.42
CA ARG A 186 28.60 -25.26 -11.43
C ARG A 186 28.67 -24.25 -10.28
N GLU A 187 29.83 -23.66 -10.04
CA GLU A 187 30.05 -22.61 -9.03
C GLU A 187 29.43 -21.25 -9.41
N THR A 188 29.05 -21.06 -10.68
CA THR A 188 28.40 -19.83 -11.16
C THR A 188 26.90 -19.80 -10.82
N ILE A 189 26.33 -20.95 -10.40
CA ILE A 189 24.91 -21.13 -10.06
C ILE A 189 24.74 -21.21 -8.54
N THR A 190 25.34 -20.29 -7.80
CA THR A 190 24.92 -20.01 -6.41
C THR A 190 24.33 -18.61 -6.37
N MET A 191 23.01 -18.57 -6.49
CA MET A 191 22.16 -17.42 -6.14
C MET A 191 22.07 -17.27 -4.62
#